data_AF-A0A7Y7M645-F1
#
_entry.id   AF-A0A7Y7M645-F1
#
_cell.length_a   1.000
_cell.length_b   1.000
_cell.length_c   1.000
_cell.angle_alpha   90.00
_cell.angle_beta   90.00
_cell.angle_gamma   90.00
#
_symmetry.space_group_name_H-M   'P 1'
#
loop_
_entity.id
_entity.type
_entity.pdbx_description
1 polymer ?
#
loop_
_entity_poly.entity_id
_entity_poly.type
_entity_poly.pdbx_seq_one_letter_code
_entity_poly.pdbx_strand_id
1 'polypeptide(L)' 'MLRLKPVPAAAMELVERHGDQAAGVARTRRDEAMEADDAELTAYWNAVLEASEYLIEETPKPLC' A
#
# COMPACT_ATOMS: atom_id res chain seq x y z
N MET A 1 4.43 16.92 -16.16
CA MET A 1 3.22 16.07 -16.24
C MET A 1 3.44 14.88 -15.32
N LEU A 2 2.85 14.89 -14.12
CA LEU A 2 2.83 13.70 -13.26
C LEU A 2 1.97 12.64 -13.96
N ARG A 3 2.60 11.58 -14.46
CA ARG A 3 1.88 10.39 -14.90
C ARG A 3 1.37 9.71 -13.63
N LEU A 4 0.12 10.03 -13.25
CA LEU A 4 -0.57 9.33 -12.17
C LEU A 4 -0.64 7.86 -12.56
N LYS A 5 0.17 7.03 -11.89
CA LYS A 5 0.01 5.57 -11.98
C LYS A 5 -1.35 5.23 -11.39
N PRO A 6 -2.11 4.30 -11.98
CA PRO A 6 -3.36 3.85 -11.39
C PRO A 6 -3.08 3.30 -10.00
N VAL A 7 -3.77 3.84 -9.00
CA VAL A 7 -3.71 3.36 -7.61
C VAL A 7 -4.52 2.06 -7.54
N PRO A 8 -3.93 0.95 -7.05
CA PRO A 8 -4.68 -0.28 -6.82
C PRO A 8 -5.85 -0.04 -5.86
N ALA A 9 -7.05 -0.53 -6.19
CA ALA A 9 -8.23 -0.39 -5.33
C ALA A 9 -7.99 -0.94 -3.91
N ALA A 10 -7.21 -2.03 -3.81
CA ALA A 10 -6.81 -2.60 -2.53
C ALA A 10 -6.01 -1.64 -1.65
N ALA A 11 -5.15 -0.78 -2.23
CA ALA A 11 -4.40 0.22 -1.48
C ALA A 11 -5.33 1.32 -0.94
N MET A 12 -6.30 1.76 -1.74
CA MET A 12 -7.32 2.71 -1.29
C MET A 12 -8.14 2.15 -0.12
N GLU A 13 -8.64 0.91 -0.25
CA GLU A 13 -9.41 0.26 0.83
C GLU A 13 -8.58 0.10 2.10
N LEU A 14 -7.29 -0.26 1.97
CA LEU A 14 -6.39 -0.41 3.10
C LEU A 14 -6.19 0.92 3.83
N VAL A 15 -5.93 2.00 3.10
CA VAL A 15 -5.74 3.35 3.67
C VAL A 15 -7.05 3.86 4.30
N GLU A 16 -8.19 3.63 3.68
CA GLU A 16 -9.49 4.00 4.25
C GLU A 16 -9.78 3.27 5.58
N ARG A 17 -9.44 1.98 5.67
CA ARG A 17 -9.69 1.16 6.85
C ARG A 17 -8.66 1.34 7.97
N HIS A 18 -7.38 1.56 7.62
CA HIS A 18 -6.26 1.50 8.56
C HIS A 18 -5.48 2.82 8.69
N GLY A 19 -5.77 3.83 7.87
CA GLY A 19 -5.07 5.11 7.87
C GLY A 19 -3.55 4.93 7.73
N ASP A 20 -2.79 5.61 8.59
CA ASP A 20 -1.32 5.54 8.64
C ASP A 20 -0.76 4.11 8.83
N GLN A 21 -1.57 3.17 9.34
CA GLN A 21 -1.14 1.77 9.51
C GLN A 21 -1.23 0.94 8.22
N ALA A 22 -1.83 1.46 7.15
CA ALA A 22 -2.07 0.71 5.92
C ALA A 22 -0.77 0.18 5.28
N ALA A 23 0.29 1.00 5.23
CA ALA A 23 1.59 0.56 4.73
C ALA A 23 2.17 -0.60 5.58
N GLY A 24 1.98 -0.57 6.90
CA GLY A 24 2.40 -1.65 7.78
C GLY A 24 1.69 -2.97 7.47
N VAL A 25 0.37 -2.92 7.27
CA VAL A 25 -0.43 -4.10 6.93
C VAL A 25 -0.04 -4.68 5.57
N ALA A 26 0.12 -3.84 4.55
CA ALA A 26 0.55 -4.28 3.21
C ALA A 26 1.95 -4.93 3.25
N ARG A 27 2.87 -4.38 4.05
CA ARG A 27 4.20 -4.93 4.25
C ARG A 27 4.17 -6.32 4.88
N THR A 28 3.38 -6.53 5.93
CA THR A 28 3.22 -7.85 6.55
C THR A 28 2.73 -8.88 5.55
N ARG A 29 1.73 -8.55 4.72
CA ARG A 29 1.21 -9.47 3.70
C ARG A 29 2.20 -9.79 2.59
N ARG A 30 3.02 -8.80 2.20
CA ARG A 30 4.12 -9.03 1.27
C ARG A 30 5.14 -9.99 1.86
N ASP A 31 5.52 -9.80 3.12
CA ASP A 31 6.52 -10.64 3.79
C ASP A 31 6.00 -12.08 3.95
N GLU A 32 4.73 -12.26 4.32
CA GLU A 32 4.06 -13.58 4.34
C GLU A 32 4.09 -14.27 2.96
N ALA A 33 3.86 -13.52 1.88
CA ALA A 33 3.91 -14.06 0.51
C ALA A 33 5.35 -14.45 0.10
N MET A 34 6.35 -13.68 0.53
CA MET A 34 7.76 -14.00 0.31
C MET A 34 8.17 -15.27 1.07
N GLU A 35 7.73 -15.43 2.32
CA GLU A 35 7.97 -16.64 3.12
C GLU A 35 7.33 -17.88 2.49
N ALA A 36 6.21 -17.71 1.79
CA ALA A 36 5.53 -18.76 1.04
C ALA A 36 6.12 -19.04 -0.36
N ASP A 37 7.16 -18.30 -0.77
CA ASP A 37 7.74 -18.32 -2.13
C ASP A 37 6.70 -18.06 -3.25
N ASP A 38 5.66 -17.28 -2.94
CA ASP A 38 4.64 -16.88 -3.90
C ASP A 38 5.03 -15.54 -4.53
N ALA A 39 5.72 -15.63 -5.67
CA ALA A 39 6.21 -14.46 -6.41
C ALA A 39 5.08 -13.55 -6.93
N GLU A 40 3.91 -14.10 -7.26
CA GLU A 40 2.78 -13.32 -7.77
C GLU A 40 2.14 -12.51 -6.64
N LEU A 41 1.87 -13.15 -5.49
CA LEU A 41 1.37 -12.46 -4.30
C LEU A 41 2.38 -11.45 -3.77
N THR A 42 3.68 -11.76 -3.82
CA THR A 42 4.74 -10.82 -3.44
C THR A 42 4.68 -9.55 -4.29
N ALA A 43 4.61 -9.70 -5.62
CA ALA A 43 4.53 -8.56 -6.54
C ALA A 43 3.25 -7.74 -6.33
N TYR A 44 2.12 -8.42 -6.11
CA TYR A 44 0.85 -7.79 -5.81
C TYR A 44 0.93 -6.93 -4.54
N TRP A 45 1.36 -7.52 -3.41
CA TRP A 45 1.43 -6.80 -2.15
C TRP A 45 2.50 -5.70 -2.15
N ASN A 46 3.57 -5.85 -2.94
CA ASN A 46 4.53 -4.77 -3.14
C ASN A 46 3.89 -3.56 -3.86
N ALA A 47 3.08 -3.79 -4.89
CA ALA A 47 2.36 -2.70 -5.56
C ALA A 47 1.33 -2.02 -4.64
N VAL A 48 0.66 -2.79 -3.78
CA VAL A 48 -0.28 -2.26 -2.77
C VAL A 48 0.47 -1.44 -1.70
N LEU A 49 1.64 -1.90 -1.26
CA LEU A 49 2.48 -1.19 -0.29
C LEU A 49 2.94 0.17 -0.84
N GLU A 50 3.54 0.20 -2.03
CA GLU A 50 4.01 1.45 -2.66
C GLU A 50 2.88 2.46 -2.82
N ALA A 51 1.70 2.00 -3.25
CA ALA A 51 0.55 2.86 -3.40
C ALA A 51 -0.02 3.35 -2.06
N SER A 52 0.00 2.52 -1.02
CA SER A 52 -0.45 2.90 0.32
C SER A 52 0.48 3.96 0.93
N GLU A 53 1.80 3.81 0.79
CA GLU A 53 2.79 4.79 1.24
C GLU A 53 2.58 6.13 0.53
N TYR A 54 2.41 6.13 -0.79
CA TYR A 54 2.11 7.33 -1.56
C TYR A 54 0.82 8.03 -1.11
N LEU A 55 -0.27 7.27 -0.92
CA LEU A 55 -1.54 7.82 -0.46
C LEU A 55 -1.43 8.45 0.93
N ILE A 56 -0.70 7.83 1.86
CA ILE A 56 -0.48 8.38 3.20
C ILE A 56 0.33 9.67 3.15
N GLU A 57 1.39 9.71 2.32
CA GLU A 57 2.25 10.90 2.17
C GLU A 57 1.52 12.09 1.52
N GLU A 58 0.67 11.83 0.53
CA GLU A 58 -0.10 12.86 -0.18
C GLU A 58 -1.36 13.30 0.58
N THR A 59 -1.80 12.54 1.59
CA THR A 59 -2.92 12.96 2.43
C THR A 59 -2.42 14.03 3.41
N PRO A 60 -2.83 15.30 3.28
CA PRO A 60 -2.36 16.34 4.19
C PRO A 60 -2.79 15.99 5.61
N LYS A 61 -1.82 15.74 6.49
CA LYS A 61 -2.08 15.64 7.93
C LYS A 61 -2.79 16.92 8.36
N PRO A 62 -3.91 16.86 9.09
CA PRO A 62 -4.54 18.06 9.60
C PRO A 62 -3.51 18.81 10.46
N LEU A 63 -3.30 20.09 10.14
CA LEU A 63 -2.48 21.00 10.94
C LEU A 63 -3.18 21.14 12.30
N CYS A 64 -2.71 20.37 13.28
CA CYS A 64 -3.04 20.57 14.70
C CYS A 64 -2.31 21.80 15.24
#